data_AF-L1JZN9-F1
#
_entry.id   AF-L1JZN9-F1
#
_cell.length_a   1.000
_cell.length_b   1.000
_cell.length_c   1.000
_cell.angle_alpha   90.00
_cell.angle_beta   90.00
_cell.angle_gamma   90.00
#
_symmetry.space_group_name_H-M   'P 1'
#
loop_
_entity.id
_entity.type
_entity.pdbx_description
1 polymer ?
#
loop_
_entity_poly.entity_id
_entity_poly.type
_entity_poly.pdbx_seq_one_letter_code
_entity_poly.pdbx_strand_id
1 'polypeptide(L)'
;MWIKSSDMDVNVRTRSKIPRFFSRLEEATLREEPSANVTLVLNARVPLARLTLRGTNFDVTHEWGEDNVIARHHVQVREWARRYSRDEAVCQSMRLIKVWAGAQRLNSPTEGGLNSLGWFVLFLSSVSDLLPPQHEEHDDEVVGGGKRGRVAAPA
;
A
#
# COMPACT_ATOMS: atom_id res chain seq x y z
N MET A 1 -1.77 3.81 9.76
CA MET A 1 -1.97 4.99 10.63
C MET A 1 -1.65 6.24 9.86
N TRP A 2 -2.60 7.17 9.73
CA TRP A 2 -2.47 8.35 8.88
C TRP A 2 -1.99 9.55 9.73
N ILE A 3 -1.08 10.34 9.16
CA ILE A 3 -0.76 11.69 9.63
C ILE A 3 -1.56 12.65 8.73
N LYS A 4 -2.17 13.70 9.27
CA LYS A 4 -3.04 14.64 8.52
C LYS A 4 -2.41 15.25 7.26
N SER A 5 -1.08 15.23 7.13
CA SER A 5 -0.31 15.70 5.97
C SER A 5 0.15 14.57 5.03
N SER A 6 -0.34 13.34 5.18
CA SER A 6 0.08 12.23 4.31
C SER A 6 -0.61 12.34 2.96
N ASP A 7 0.16 12.15 1.88
CA ASP A 7 -0.38 11.98 0.54
C ASP A 7 -1.37 10.81 0.51
N MET A 8 -2.35 10.87 -0.38
CA MET A 8 -3.36 9.83 -0.53
C MET A 8 -2.99 8.89 -1.67
N ASP A 9 -2.60 7.66 -1.32
CA ASP A 9 -2.35 6.59 -2.28
C ASP A 9 -3.67 5.97 -2.77
N VAL A 10 -3.91 6.00 -4.08
CA VAL A 10 -5.09 5.40 -4.72
C VAL A 10 -4.63 4.35 -5.71
N ASN A 11 -5.17 3.13 -5.62
CA ASN A 11 -4.95 2.09 -6.64
C ASN A 11 -6.24 1.88 -7.44
N VAL A 12 -6.17 2.01 -8.76
CA VAL A 12 -7.30 1.82 -9.65
C VAL A 12 -7.08 0.57 -10.50
N ARG A 13 -7.97 -0.42 -10.34
CA ARG A 13 -7.94 -1.66 -11.10
C ARG A 13 -8.83 -1.56 -12.32
N THR A 14 -8.24 -1.66 -13.51
CA THR A 14 -9.02 -1.63 -14.77
C THR A 14 -8.38 -2.51 -15.83
N ARG A 15 -9.19 -2.95 -16.81
CA ARG A 15 -8.68 -3.66 -18.01
C ARG A 15 -8.08 -2.73 -19.07
N SER A 16 -8.10 -1.40 -18.85
CA SER A 16 -7.49 -0.44 -19.78
C SER A 16 -5.97 -0.57 -19.74
N LYS A 17 -5.31 -0.60 -20.90
CA LYS A 17 -3.84 -0.57 -20.96
C LYS A 17 -3.29 0.67 -20.25
N ILE A 18 -2.15 0.52 -19.59
CA ILE A 18 -1.52 1.56 -18.74
C ILE A 18 -1.45 2.94 -19.42
N PRO A 19 -0.91 3.11 -20.65
CA PRO A 19 -0.83 4.44 -21.26
C PRO A 19 -2.21 5.06 -21.48
N ARG A 20 -3.17 4.26 -21.96
CA ARG A 20 -4.55 4.72 -22.21
C ARG A 20 -5.28 5.08 -20.91
N PHE A 21 -5.00 4.38 -19.83
CA PHE A 21 -5.55 4.70 -18.52
C PHE A 21 -5.07 6.08 -18.06
N PHE A 22 -3.75 6.31 -18.06
CA PHE A 22 -3.18 7.57 -17.57
C PHE A 22 -3.55 8.78 -18.42
N SER A 23 -3.61 8.65 -19.76
CA SER A 23 -4.11 9.74 -20.62
C SER A 23 -5.56 10.11 -20.31
N ARG A 24 -6.43 9.10 -20.10
CA ARG A 24 -7.83 9.36 -19.73
C ARG A 24 -7.98 9.96 -18.35
N LEU A 25 -7.15 9.55 -17.40
CA LEU A 25 -7.14 10.10 -16.05
C LEU A 25 -6.78 11.58 -16.10
N GLU A 26 -5.69 11.94 -16.79
CA GLU A 26 -5.26 13.33 -16.98
C GLU A 26 -6.35 14.18 -17.65
N GLU A 27 -6.90 13.73 -18.78
CA GLU A 27 -7.98 14.41 -19.50
C GLU A 27 -9.26 14.56 -18.67
N ALA A 28 -9.57 13.61 -17.78
CA ALA A 28 -10.72 13.70 -16.90
C ALA A 28 -10.45 14.70 -15.76
N THR A 29 -9.29 14.59 -15.10
CA THR A 29 -8.91 15.46 -13.99
C THR A 29 -8.85 16.92 -14.41
N LEU A 30 -8.21 17.24 -15.54
CA LEU A 30 -8.07 18.62 -16.01
C LEU A 30 -9.40 19.22 -16.51
N ARG A 31 -10.36 18.38 -16.90
CA ARG A 31 -11.71 18.81 -17.30
C ARG A 31 -12.56 19.20 -16.09
N GLU A 32 -12.52 18.39 -15.04
CA GLU A 32 -13.29 18.60 -13.82
C GLU A 32 -12.64 19.66 -12.91
N GLU A 33 -11.32 19.67 -12.84
CA GLU A 33 -10.54 20.60 -12.02
C GLU A 33 -9.37 21.17 -12.85
N PRO A 34 -9.60 22.23 -13.65
CA PRO A 34 -8.57 22.81 -14.52
C PRO A 34 -7.35 23.39 -13.78
N SER A 35 -7.48 23.61 -12.47
CA SER A 35 -6.38 24.07 -11.60
C SER A 35 -5.52 22.93 -11.04
N ALA A 36 -5.89 21.68 -11.30
CA ALA A 36 -5.13 20.52 -10.88
C ALA A 36 -3.76 20.49 -11.53
N ASN A 37 -2.73 20.12 -10.77
CA ASN A 37 -1.46 19.71 -11.34
C ASN A 37 -1.45 18.19 -11.49
N VAL A 38 -1.28 17.71 -12.72
CA VAL A 38 -1.16 16.28 -13.03
C VAL A 38 0.26 16.02 -13.51
N THR A 39 0.97 15.14 -12.81
CA THR A 39 2.32 14.68 -13.19
C THR A 39 2.30 13.18 -13.40
N LEU A 40 2.56 12.74 -14.63
CA LEU A 40 2.65 11.32 -14.98
C LEU A 40 4.09 10.81 -14.81
N VAL A 41 4.28 9.79 -13.98
CA VAL A 41 5.58 9.12 -13.76
C VAL A 41 5.51 7.71 -14.33
N LEU A 42 5.64 7.62 -15.66
CA LEU A 42 5.43 6.35 -16.38
C LEU A 42 6.64 5.41 -16.39
N ASN A 43 7.84 5.94 -16.14
CA ASN A 43 9.10 5.17 -16.17
C ASN A 43 9.47 4.55 -14.81
N ALA A 44 8.62 4.69 -13.80
CA ALA A 44 8.84 4.07 -12.49
C ALA A 44 8.56 2.55 -12.54
N ARG A 45 9.08 1.80 -11.56
CA ARG A 45 8.80 0.36 -11.40
C ARG A 45 7.30 0.07 -11.39
N VAL A 46 6.53 0.96 -10.79
CA VAL A 46 5.06 1.01 -10.88
C VAL A 46 4.71 2.38 -11.43
N PRO A 47 4.18 2.47 -12.66
CA PRO A 47 3.70 3.73 -13.21
C PRO A 47 2.63 4.37 -12.32
N LEU A 48 2.71 5.69 -12.14
CA LEU A 48 1.74 6.44 -11.32
C LEU A 48 1.44 7.82 -11.91
N ALA A 49 0.31 8.39 -11.53
CA ALA A 49 -0.04 9.79 -11.72
C ALA A 49 -0.11 10.48 -10.36
N ARG A 50 0.67 11.54 -10.18
CA ARG A 50 0.58 12.41 -9.03
C ARG A 50 -0.36 13.57 -9.36
N LEU A 51 -1.45 13.68 -8.60
CA LEU A 51 -2.43 14.75 -8.73
C LEU A 51 -2.31 15.68 -7.52
N THR A 52 -2.12 16.98 -7.74
CA THR A 52 -2.20 17.98 -6.67
C THR A 52 -3.50 18.78 -6.83
N LEU A 53 -4.44 18.57 -5.91
CA LEU A 53 -5.74 19.24 -5.88
C LEU A 53 -5.85 20.08 -4.62
N ARG A 54 -5.96 21.40 -4.77
CA ARG A 54 -6.18 22.35 -3.66
C ARG A 54 -5.19 22.15 -2.49
N GLY A 55 -3.93 21.86 -2.79
CA GLY A 55 -2.86 21.62 -1.82
C GLY A 55 -2.80 20.21 -1.22
N THR A 56 -3.64 19.28 -1.68
CA THR A 56 -3.58 17.85 -1.32
C THR A 56 -2.99 17.05 -2.47
N ASN A 57 -2.05 16.15 -2.19
CA ASN A 57 -1.48 15.26 -3.19
C ASN A 57 -2.15 13.88 -3.17
N PHE A 58 -2.36 13.34 -4.35
CA PHE A 58 -2.90 12.03 -4.59
C PHE A 58 -1.96 11.27 -5.52
N ASP A 59 -1.43 10.14 -5.06
CA ASP A 59 -0.61 9.27 -5.89
C ASP A 59 -1.50 8.13 -6.41
N VAL A 60 -1.88 8.22 -7.68
CA VAL A 60 -2.77 7.27 -8.35
C VAL A 60 -1.95 6.24 -9.13
N THR A 61 -2.02 5.00 -8.70
CA THR A 61 -1.43 3.84 -9.38
C THR A 61 -2.48 3.08 -10.18
N HIS A 62 -2.05 2.40 -11.24
CA HIS A 62 -2.93 1.60 -12.10
C HIS A 62 -2.51 0.14 -12.07
N GLU A 63 -3.52 -0.73 -11.92
CA GLU A 63 -3.35 -2.16 -12.06
C GLU A 63 -4.05 -2.64 -13.32
N TRP A 64 -3.28 -3.24 -14.24
CA TRP A 64 -3.77 -3.83 -15.48
C TRP A 64 -3.87 -5.35 -15.37
N GLY A 65 -5.06 -5.90 -15.64
CA GLY A 65 -5.28 -7.35 -15.66
C GLY A 65 -5.63 -7.95 -14.29
N GLU A 66 -5.60 -9.29 -14.21
CA GLU A 66 -6.02 -10.06 -13.02
C GLU A 66 -4.85 -10.46 -12.09
N ASP A 67 -3.60 -10.36 -12.56
CA ASP A 67 -2.42 -10.82 -11.83
C ASP A 67 -1.44 -9.70 -11.48
N ASN A 68 -1.53 -9.19 -10.26
CA ASN A 68 -0.56 -8.24 -9.73
C ASN A 68 0.33 -8.91 -8.67
N VAL A 69 1.53 -9.32 -9.08
CA VAL A 69 2.58 -9.87 -8.20
C VAL A 69 3.00 -8.83 -7.14
N ILE A 70 2.95 -7.53 -7.46
CA ILE A 70 3.24 -6.45 -6.51
C ILE A 70 2.09 -6.27 -5.51
N ALA A 71 0.83 -6.44 -5.96
CA ALA A 71 -0.31 -6.48 -5.04
C ALA A 71 -0.20 -7.66 -4.09
N ARG A 72 0.26 -8.85 -4.53
CA ARG A 72 0.46 -10.02 -3.66
C ARG A 72 1.49 -9.77 -2.55
N HIS A 73 2.65 -9.18 -2.85
CA HIS A 73 3.61 -8.79 -1.81
C HIS A 73 3.09 -7.66 -0.90
N HIS A 74 2.31 -6.72 -1.45
CA HIS A 74 1.62 -5.71 -0.64
C HIS A 74 0.47 -6.28 0.18
N VAL A 75 -0.10 -7.46 -0.14
CA VAL A 75 -1.18 -8.09 0.65
C VAL A 75 -0.66 -8.52 2.02
N GLN A 76 0.49 -9.20 2.09
CA GLN A 76 1.09 -9.56 3.39
C GLN A 76 1.38 -8.32 4.24
N VAL A 77 2.03 -7.30 3.66
CA VAL A 77 2.33 -6.07 4.41
C VAL A 77 1.06 -5.28 4.75
N ARG A 78 0.01 -5.34 3.93
CA ARG A 78 -1.31 -4.77 4.24
C ARG A 78 -2.00 -5.53 5.37
N GLU A 79 -1.93 -6.86 5.40
CA GLU A 79 -2.49 -7.65 6.50
C GLU A 79 -1.73 -7.39 7.79
N TRP A 80 -0.40 -7.29 7.74
CA TRP A 80 0.38 -6.85 8.89
C TRP A 80 0.00 -5.43 9.32
N ALA A 81 -0.07 -4.49 8.39
CA ALA A 81 -0.52 -3.13 8.69
C ALA A 81 -1.93 -3.12 9.29
N ARG A 82 -2.85 -3.93 8.79
CA ARG A 82 -4.22 -4.05 9.30
C ARG A 82 -4.24 -4.62 10.71
N ARG A 83 -3.49 -5.70 10.94
CA ARG A 83 -3.35 -6.37 12.25
C ARG A 83 -2.75 -5.43 13.28
N TYR A 84 -1.58 -4.85 12.99
CA TYR A 84 -0.85 -3.99 13.91
C TYR A 84 -1.43 -2.58 14.02
N SER A 85 -2.27 -2.14 13.07
CA SER A 85 -2.99 -0.86 13.22
C SER A 85 -4.00 -0.85 14.37
N ARG A 86 -4.35 -2.01 14.91
CA ARG A 86 -5.22 -2.14 16.10
C ARG A 86 -4.45 -2.00 17.41
N ASP A 87 -3.14 -2.15 17.38
CA ASP A 87 -2.27 -1.96 18.53
C ASP A 87 -1.86 -0.49 18.59
N GLU A 88 -2.28 0.20 19.65
CA GLU A 88 -2.01 1.63 19.82
C GLU A 88 -0.52 1.93 20.01
N ALA A 89 0.23 1.06 20.70
CA ALA A 89 1.65 1.26 20.96
C ALA A 89 2.44 1.17 19.64
N VAL A 90 2.18 0.14 18.84
CA VAL A 90 2.79 -0.01 17.50
C VAL A 90 2.49 1.20 16.63
N CYS A 91 1.23 1.62 16.64
CA CYS A 91 0.77 2.81 15.94
C CYS A 91 1.54 4.09 16.36
N GLN A 92 1.65 4.36 17.66
CA GLN A 92 2.37 5.53 18.16
C GLN A 92 3.87 5.46 17.85
N SER A 93 4.51 4.30 18.02
CA SER A 93 5.92 4.08 17.64
C SER A 93 6.14 4.35 16.15
N MET A 94 5.25 3.86 15.28
CA MET A 94 5.34 4.10 13.84
C MET A 94 5.15 5.56 13.46
N ARG A 95 4.28 6.31 14.14
CA ARG A 95 4.17 7.76 13.97
C ARG A 95 5.47 8.46 14.33
N LEU A 96 6.08 8.09 15.45
CA LEU A 96 7.34 8.67 15.91
C LEU A 96 8.46 8.40 14.90
N ILE A 97 8.58 7.16 14.42
CA ILE A 97 9.56 6.78 13.38
C ILE A 97 9.34 7.60 12.12
N LYS A 98 8.09 7.75 11.67
CA LYS A 98 7.77 8.53 10.45
C LYS A 98 8.15 10.00 10.61
N VAL A 99 7.90 10.60 11.78
CA VAL A 99 8.28 11.99 12.08
C VAL A 99 9.80 12.14 12.14
N TRP A 100 10.48 11.26 12.86
CA TRP A 100 11.94 11.27 12.98
C TRP A 100 12.62 11.08 11.62
N ALA A 101 12.21 10.06 10.85
CA ALA A 101 12.77 9.79 9.52
C ALA A 101 12.53 10.97 8.55
N GLY A 102 11.37 11.64 8.66
CA GLY A 102 11.10 12.87 7.90
C GLY A 102 12.03 14.02 8.28
N ALA A 103 12.23 14.26 9.58
CA ALA A 103 13.16 15.28 10.06
C ALA A 103 14.61 15.03 9.64
N GLN A 104 15.01 13.76 9.53
CA GLN A 104 16.34 13.34 9.04
C GLN A 104 16.44 13.25 7.51
N ARG A 105 15.35 13.53 6.76
CA ARG A 105 15.27 13.36 5.30
C ARG A 105 15.58 11.94 4.82
N LEU A 106 15.28 10.93 5.63
CA LEU A 106 15.47 9.51 5.31
C LEU A 106 14.21 8.83 4.77
N ASN A 107 13.12 9.58 4.57
CA ASN A 107 11.83 9.09 4.12
C ASN A 107 11.60 9.22 2.60
N SER A 108 12.67 9.38 1.82
CA SER A 108 12.61 9.63 0.37
C SER A 108 13.35 8.54 -0.42
N PRO A 109 12.64 7.57 -1.03
CA PRO A 109 13.25 6.54 -1.87
C PRO A 109 14.06 7.08 -3.03
N THR A 110 13.64 8.21 -3.59
CA THR A 110 14.32 8.87 -4.70
C THR A 110 15.64 9.52 -4.29
N GLU A 111 15.82 9.79 -2.99
CA GLU A 111 17.08 10.31 -2.41
C GLU A 111 17.88 9.21 -1.70
N GLY A 112 17.57 7.91 -1.94
CA GLY A 112 18.27 6.78 -1.34
C GLY A 112 17.79 6.38 0.07
N GLY A 113 16.73 7.02 0.58
CA GLY A 113 16.07 6.65 1.83
C GLY A 113 15.05 5.52 1.69
N LEU A 114 14.32 5.24 2.77
CA LEU A 114 13.23 4.25 2.79
C LEU A 114 11.87 4.96 2.67
N ASN A 115 10.91 4.37 1.96
CA ASN A 115 9.52 4.82 2.06
C ASN A 115 8.91 4.42 3.41
N SER A 116 7.70 4.93 3.67
CA SER A 116 6.95 4.61 4.90
C SER A 116 6.73 3.09 5.09
N LEU A 117 6.63 2.32 3.99
CA LEU A 117 6.50 0.87 4.03
C LEU A 117 7.79 0.19 4.48
N GLY A 118 8.95 0.60 3.95
CA GLY A 118 10.26 0.09 4.34
C GLY A 118 10.55 0.35 5.81
N TRP A 119 10.22 1.55 6.31
CA TRP A 119 10.29 1.86 7.74
C TRP A 119 9.38 0.98 8.59
N PHE A 120 8.17 0.69 8.10
CA PHE A 120 7.23 -0.21 8.80
C PHE A 120 7.76 -1.63 8.89
N VAL A 121 8.29 -2.19 7.79
CA VAL A 121 8.86 -3.54 7.79
C VAL A 121 10.09 -3.62 8.69
N LEU A 122 10.96 -2.61 8.67
CA LEU A 122 12.14 -2.55 9.55
C LEU A 122 11.74 -2.50 11.03
N PHE A 123 10.74 -1.68 11.37
CA PHE A 123 10.18 -1.65 12.71
C PHE A 123 9.66 -3.03 13.13
N LEU A 124 8.81 -3.67 12.31
CA LEU A 124 8.26 -4.99 12.61
C LEU A 124 9.36 -6.04 12.81
N SER A 125 10.41 -6.00 12.00
CA SER A 125 11.57 -6.89 12.17
C SER A 125 12.26 -6.67 13.52
N SER A 126 12.44 -5.40 13.93
CA SER A 126 13.10 -5.06 15.20
C SER A 126 12.31 -5.44 16.45
N VAL A 127 10.98 -5.60 16.34
CA VAL A 127 10.11 -6.00 17.45
C VAL A 127 9.50 -7.39 17.24
N SER A 128 9.99 -8.15 16.28
CA SER A 128 9.38 -9.43 15.86
C SER A 128 9.30 -10.45 17.01
N ASP A 129 10.29 -10.48 17.89
CA ASP A 129 10.30 -11.33 19.10
C ASP A 129 9.25 -10.92 20.15
N LEU A 130 8.74 -9.69 20.08
CA LEU A 130 7.71 -9.14 20.98
C LEU A 130 6.31 -9.21 20.36
N LEU A 131 6.20 -9.55 19.08
CA LEU A 131 4.94 -9.68 18.38
C LEU A 131 4.49 -11.15 18.40
N PRO A 132 3.18 -11.44 18.50
CA PRO A 132 2.70 -12.81 18.48
C PRO A 132 3.16 -13.52 17.19
N PRO A 133 3.56 -14.81 17.29
CA PRO A 133 4.18 -15.54 16.20
C PRO A 133 3.34 -15.43 14.92
N GLN A 134 4.03 -15.12 13.83
CA GLN A 134 3.48 -15.04 12.49
C GLN A 134 3.24 -16.46 12.02
N HIS A 135 2.13 -17.08 12.42
CA HIS A 135 1.72 -18.32 11.78
C HIS A 135 1.45 -17.98 10.31
N GLU A 136 2.22 -18.63 9.43
CA GLU A 136 1.91 -18.73 8.01
C GLU A 136 0.54 -19.40 7.91
N GLU A 137 -0.54 -18.62 7.86
CA GLU A 137 -1.78 -19.07 7.24
C GLU A 137 -1.45 -19.22 5.75
N HIS A 138 -0.87 -20.37 5.41
CA HIS A 138 -0.89 -20.87 4.05
C HIS A 138 -2.38 -20.98 3.66
N ASP A 139 -2.78 -20.22 2.65
CA ASP A 139 -4.06 -20.37 1.98
C ASP A 139 -4.17 -21.82 1.47
N ASP A 140 -4.82 -22.69 2.25
CA ASP A 140 -5.39 -23.93 1.70
C ASP A 140 -6.48 -23.52 0.71
N GLU A 141 -6.12 -23.63 -0.57
CA GLU A 141 -6.97 -23.82 -1.75
C GLU A 141 -8.47 -23.53 -1.59
N VAL A 142 -8.92 -22.38 -2.13
CA VAL A 142 -10.26 -22.33 -2.74
C VAL A 142 -10.14 -22.72 -4.20
N VAL A 143 -9.85 -24.01 -4.42
CA VAL A 143 -10.10 -24.70 -5.70
C VAL A 143 -11.24 -25.68 -5.47
N GLY A 144 -12.39 -25.40 -6.07
CA GLY A 144 -13.39 -26.42 -6.42
C GLY A 144 -14.26 -26.95 -5.28
N GLY A 145 -15.58 -26.91 -5.49
CA GLY A 145 -16.54 -27.42 -4.52
C GLY A 145 -16.42 -28.93 -4.27
N GLY A 146 -16.71 -29.35 -3.03
CA GLY A 146 -16.77 -30.76 -2.70
C GLY A 146 -16.97 -31.04 -1.21
N LYS A 147 -18.24 -31.22 -0.81
CA LYS A 147 -18.77 -31.94 0.36
C LYS A 147 -18.06 -31.79 1.73
N ARG A 148 -18.81 -31.19 2.66
CA ARG A 148 -18.62 -31.24 4.13
C ARG A 148 -18.35 -32.67 4.62
N GLY A 149 -17.24 -32.85 5.34
CA GLY A 149 -16.98 -34.01 6.21
C GLY A 149 -16.71 -33.52 7.63
N ARG A 150 -17.61 -33.84 8.55
CA ARG A 150 -17.50 -33.59 9.99
C ARG A 150 -16.53 -34.63 10.56
N VAL A 151 -15.46 -34.24 11.25
CA VAL A 151 -14.63 -35.16 12.04
C VAL A 151 -14.62 -34.70 13.49
N ALA A 152 -14.98 -35.64 14.37
CA ALA A 152 -15.13 -35.45 15.81
C ALA A 152 -13.78 -35.32 16.53
N ALA A 153 -13.78 -34.60 17.65
CA ALA A 153 -12.65 -34.49 18.57
C ALA A 153 -12.43 -35.81 19.34
N PRO A 154 -11.17 -36.20 19.63
CA PRO A 154 -10.90 -37.31 20.53
C PRO A 154 -11.01 -36.88 22.00
N ALA A 155 -11.37 -37.87 22.83
CA ALA A 155 -11.68 -37.80 24.25
C ALA A 155 -10.46 -37.53 25.14
#